data_AF-M5BV16-F1
#
_entry.id   AF-M5BV16-F1
#
_cell.length_a   1.000
_cell.length_b   1.000
_cell.length_c   1.000
_cell.angle_alpha   90.00
_cell.angle_beta   90.00
_cell.angle_gamma   90.00
#
_symmetry.space_group_name_H-M   'P 1'
#
loop_
_entity.id
_entity.type
_entity.pdbx_description
1 polymer ?
#
loop_
_entity_poly.entity_id
_entity_poly.type
_entity_poly.pdbx_seq_one_letter_code
_entity_poly.pdbx_strand_id
1 'polypeptide(L)'
;MGKKERAELTARRKAYQDKFGLQPTPVELPPGSTLPPGFVNLGNSCFLNSTLQSLTATPLLQALVTFNPPPDLEHESNLYPSRSPALTNARGPPGVRREWERGMPISDAFLKFEDEAFHARQIGKTTLTPRELLGQIGTKYEQYLGYRQQDAHELLRHLLDGMRMEELDVCPRRLSPLLCSPGSTDDQETKSPTARKNKATQPRQA
;
A
#
# COMPACT_ATOMS: atom_id res chain seq x y z
N MET A 1 -15.46 10.11 -27.39
CA MET A 1 -14.99 9.81 -28.76
C MET A 1 -16.07 9.07 -29.50
N GLY A 2 -16.53 9.62 -30.63
CA GLY A 2 -17.46 8.95 -31.52
C GLY A 2 -16.79 7.81 -32.30
N LYS A 3 -17.57 6.83 -32.77
CA LYS A 3 -17.06 5.72 -33.59
C LYS A 3 -16.32 6.20 -34.85
N LYS A 4 -16.78 7.31 -35.44
CA LYS A 4 -16.15 7.95 -36.62
C LYS A 4 -14.75 8.50 -36.31
N GLU A 5 -14.59 9.24 -35.22
CA GLU A 5 -13.26 9.76 -34.81
C GLU A 5 -12.25 8.63 -34.57
N ARG A 6 -12.69 7.53 -33.95
CA ARG A 6 -11.80 6.40 -33.66
C ARG A 6 -11.30 5.71 -34.94
N ALA A 7 -12.15 5.60 -35.96
CA ALA A 7 -11.78 5.05 -37.26
C ALA A 7 -10.80 5.97 -38.00
N GLU A 8 -11.04 7.29 -37.98
CA GLU A 8 -10.17 8.29 -38.58
C GLU A 8 -8.79 8.31 -37.93
N LEU A 9 -8.73 8.26 -36.60
CA LEU A 9 -7.48 8.25 -35.84
C LEU A 9 -6.67 6.97 -36.10
N THR A 10 -7.36 5.85 -36.31
CA THR A 10 -6.75 4.57 -36.70
C THR A 10 -6.17 4.65 -38.12
N ALA A 11 -6.90 5.23 -39.07
CA ALA A 11 -6.42 5.42 -40.44
C ALA A 11 -5.19 6.35 -40.49
N ARG A 12 -5.21 7.43 -39.69
CA ARG A 12 -4.09 8.37 -39.59
C ARG A 12 -2.84 7.75 -38.96
N ARG A 13 -3.01 6.88 -37.96
CA ARG A 13 -1.92 6.08 -37.38
C ARG A 13 -1.31 5.12 -38.40
N LYS A 14 -2.15 4.43 -39.18
CA LYS A 14 -1.69 3.53 -40.25
C LYS A 14 -0.90 4.27 -41.32
N ALA A 15 -1.42 5.39 -41.82
CA ALA A 15 -0.72 6.22 -42.81
C ALA A 15 0.63 6.74 -42.32
N TYR A 16 0.75 7.06 -41.03
CA TYR A 16 2.02 7.44 -40.42
C TYR A 16 3.01 6.25 -40.38
N GLN A 17 2.54 5.07 -39.99
CA GLN A 17 3.37 3.85 -39.96
C GLN A 17 3.90 3.50 -41.35
N ASP A 18 3.05 3.54 -42.36
CA ASP A 18 3.41 3.26 -43.76
C ASP A 18 4.42 4.30 -44.29
N LYS A 19 4.24 5.59 -43.96
CA LYS A 19 5.13 6.67 -44.41
C LYS A 19 6.56 6.56 -43.86
N PHE A 20 6.71 6.06 -42.64
CA PHE A 20 8.00 6.00 -41.96
C PHE A 20 8.56 4.57 -41.83
N GLY A 21 7.91 3.57 -42.45
CA GLY A 21 8.33 2.17 -42.35
C GLY A 21 8.29 1.62 -40.92
N LEU A 22 7.50 2.22 -40.02
CA LEU A 22 7.37 1.83 -38.62
C LEU A 22 6.38 0.67 -38.51
N GLN A 23 6.80 -0.52 -38.91
CA GLN A 23 6.03 -1.72 -38.63
C GLN A 23 6.15 -2.02 -37.13
N PRO A 24 5.03 -2.23 -36.41
CA PRO A 24 5.10 -2.70 -35.03
C PRO A 24 5.77 -4.08 -35.05
N THR A 25 7.03 -4.14 -34.64
CA THR A 25 7.69 -5.42 -34.41
C THR A 25 6.96 -6.07 -33.23
N PRO A 26 6.42 -7.28 -33.41
CA PRO A 26 5.91 -8.04 -32.28
C PRO A 26 7.06 -8.16 -31.29
N VAL A 27 6.84 -7.69 -30.06
CA VAL A 27 7.80 -7.98 -28.98
C VAL A 27 7.67 -9.48 -28.72
N GLU A 28 8.64 -10.25 -29.20
CA GLU A 28 8.72 -11.68 -28.90
C GLU A 28 9.02 -11.82 -27.42
N LEU A 29 8.00 -12.29 -26.70
CA LEU A 29 8.11 -12.58 -25.28
C LEU A 29 8.61 -14.02 -25.09
N PRO A 30 9.47 -14.28 -24.09
CA PRO A 30 9.81 -15.63 -23.69
C PRO A 30 8.56 -16.49 -23.46
N PRO A 31 8.59 -17.80 -23.79
CA PRO A 31 7.48 -18.72 -23.54
C PRO A 31 7.05 -18.66 -22.08
N GLY A 32 5.75 -18.44 -21.83
CA GLY A 32 5.20 -18.34 -20.47
C GLY A 32 5.27 -16.95 -19.83
N SER A 33 5.83 -15.95 -20.52
CA SER A 33 5.75 -14.55 -20.06
C SER A 33 4.59 -13.82 -20.73
N THR A 34 3.87 -13.03 -19.94
CA THR A 34 2.78 -12.17 -20.40
C THR A 34 3.15 -10.70 -20.20
N LEU A 35 2.76 -9.87 -21.16
CA LEU A 35 2.94 -8.42 -21.06
C LEU A 35 2.15 -7.89 -19.85
N PRO A 36 2.70 -6.91 -19.11
CA PRO A 36 1.92 -6.23 -18.10
C PRO A 36 0.74 -5.49 -18.75
N PRO A 37 -0.40 -5.38 -18.05
CA PRO A 37 -1.54 -4.60 -18.54
C PRO A 37 -1.18 -3.13 -18.70
N GLY A 38 -1.69 -2.47 -19.75
CA GLY A 38 -1.65 -1.02 -19.87
C GLY A 38 -2.68 -0.35 -18.94
N PHE A 39 -2.47 0.92 -18.59
CA PHE A 39 -3.39 1.67 -17.73
C PHE A 39 -4.16 2.73 -18.50
N VAL A 40 -5.49 2.78 -18.31
CA VAL A 40 -6.36 3.78 -18.93
C VAL A 40 -6.02 5.15 -18.38
N ASN A 41 -5.85 6.14 -19.25
CA ASN A 41 -5.69 7.53 -18.85
C ASN A 41 -7.07 8.10 -18.45
N LEU A 42 -7.17 8.61 -17.23
CA LEU A 42 -8.40 9.15 -16.63
C LEU A 42 -8.56 10.66 -16.83
N GLY A 43 -7.73 11.25 -17.69
CA GLY A 43 -7.66 12.69 -17.96
C GLY A 43 -6.39 13.26 -17.36
N ASN A 44 -5.37 13.49 -18.20
CA ASN A 44 -4.04 13.96 -17.78
C ASN A 44 -3.38 13.14 -16.65
N SER A 45 -3.79 11.87 -16.47
CA SER A 45 -3.31 11.00 -15.40
C SER A 45 -2.09 10.16 -15.80
N CYS A 46 -1.31 10.62 -16.79
CA CYS A 46 -0.12 9.88 -17.23
C CYS A 46 0.92 9.75 -16.12
N PHE A 47 1.03 10.75 -15.24
CA PHE A 47 1.90 10.72 -14.06
C PHE A 47 1.56 9.54 -13.12
N LEU A 48 0.26 9.28 -12.90
CA LEU A 48 -0.21 8.13 -12.13
C LEU A 48 0.14 6.83 -12.84
N ASN A 49 -0.19 6.75 -14.14
CA ASN A 49 0.01 5.52 -14.89
C ASN A 49 1.49 5.13 -14.97
N SER A 50 2.40 6.10 -15.20
CA SER A 50 3.84 5.83 -15.20
C SER A 50 4.34 5.39 -13.83
N THR A 51 3.92 6.06 -12.76
CA THR A 51 4.35 5.71 -11.39
C THR A 51 3.89 4.30 -11.02
N LEU A 52 2.63 3.93 -11.31
CA LEU A 52 2.11 2.59 -11.03
C LEU A 52 2.82 1.52 -11.87
N GLN A 53 3.09 1.77 -13.15
CA GLN A 53 3.83 0.80 -13.98
C GLN A 53 5.22 0.53 -13.41
N SER A 54 5.91 1.57 -12.92
CA SER A 54 7.21 1.42 -12.26
C SER A 54 7.12 0.65 -10.95
N LEU A 55 6.09 0.91 -10.13
CA LEU A 55 5.89 0.20 -8.86
C LEU A 55 5.56 -1.29 -9.07
N THR A 56 4.60 -1.60 -9.94
CA THR A 56 4.20 -2.97 -10.26
C THR A 56 5.35 -3.78 -10.90
N ALA A 57 6.30 -3.10 -11.56
CA ALA A 57 7.50 -3.73 -12.12
C ALA A 57 8.62 -3.97 -11.08
N THR A 58 8.40 -3.67 -9.79
CA THR A 58 9.40 -3.87 -8.73
C THR A 58 9.28 -5.27 -8.12
N PRO A 59 10.26 -6.19 -8.32
CA PRO A 59 10.14 -7.58 -7.89
C PRO A 59 10.00 -7.76 -6.38
N LEU A 60 10.69 -6.93 -5.60
CA LEU A 60 10.61 -6.97 -4.14
C LEU A 60 9.21 -6.59 -3.65
N LEU A 61 8.61 -5.56 -4.24
CA LEU A 61 7.25 -5.16 -3.87
C LEU A 61 6.25 -6.29 -4.18
N GLN A 62 6.37 -6.91 -5.35
CA GLN A 62 5.55 -8.06 -5.72
C GLN A 62 5.74 -9.24 -4.75
N ALA A 63 6.97 -9.55 -4.36
CA ALA A 63 7.27 -10.59 -3.37
C ALA A 63 6.62 -10.31 -2.01
N LEU A 64 6.59 -9.04 -1.58
CA LEU A 64 5.92 -8.62 -0.35
C LEU A 64 4.40 -8.77 -0.43
N VAL A 65 3.78 -8.32 -1.53
CA VAL A 65 2.32 -8.40 -1.73
C VAL A 65 1.84 -9.86 -1.84
N THR A 66 2.66 -10.72 -2.45
CA THR A 66 2.35 -12.15 -2.64
C THR A 66 2.80 -13.05 -1.49
N PHE A 67 3.43 -12.50 -0.45
CA PHE A 67 3.99 -13.25 0.69
C PHE A 67 4.99 -14.34 0.29
N ASN A 68 5.74 -14.12 -0.79
CA ASN A 68 6.75 -15.05 -1.30
C ASN A 68 8.12 -14.33 -1.43
N PRO A 69 8.80 -14.03 -0.30
CA PRO A 69 10.09 -13.35 -0.34
C PRO A 69 11.15 -14.23 -1.05
N PRO A 70 12.11 -13.63 -1.77
CA PRO A 70 13.25 -14.37 -2.30
C PRO A 70 14.04 -15.05 -1.17
N PRO A 71 14.67 -16.21 -1.40
CA PRO A 71 15.45 -16.93 -0.40
C PRO A 71 16.52 -16.07 0.29
N ASP A 72 17.15 -15.17 -0.48
CA ASP A 72 18.21 -14.27 0.00
C ASP A 72 17.71 -13.21 1.01
N LEU A 73 16.39 -12.98 1.06
CA LEU A 73 15.75 -11.99 1.94
C LEU A 73 14.94 -12.62 3.07
N GLU A 74 14.92 -13.97 3.19
CA GLU A 74 14.21 -14.67 4.26
C GLU A 74 14.69 -14.29 5.67
N HIS A 75 15.95 -13.82 5.79
CA HIS A 75 16.59 -13.49 7.06
C HIS A 75 16.52 -12.00 7.43
N GLU A 76 16.10 -11.12 6.51
CA GLU A 76 15.94 -9.69 6.77
C GLU A 76 14.60 -9.43 7.48
N SER A 77 14.60 -9.61 8.80
CA SER A 77 13.42 -9.53 9.68
C SER A 77 12.59 -8.23 9.57
N ASN A 78 13.18 -7.15 9.04
CA ASN A 78 12.52 -5.86 8.82
C ASN A 78 11.68 -5.80 7.55
N LEU A 79 11.94 -6.69 6.58
CA LEU A 79 11.22 -6.74 5.30
C LEU A 79 10.07 -7.74 5.33
N TYR A 80 9.79 -8.39 6.45
CA TYR A 80 8.77 -9.44 6.48
C TYR A 80 7.35 -8.85 6.46
N PRO A 81 6.49 -9.26 5.51
CA PRO A 81 5.11 -8.75 5.37
C PRO A 81 4.26 -8.81 6.64
N SER A 82 4.52 -9.78 7.52
CA SER A 82 3.77 -9.95 8.78
C SER A 82 3.88 -8.80 9.77
N ARG A 83 4.86 -7.89 9.60
CA ARG A 83 4.99 -6.68 10.42
C ARG A 83 4.14 -5.53 9.91
N SER A 84 3.83 -5.50 8.61
CA SER A 84 3.04 -4.43 8.00
C SER A 84 1.56 -4.60 8.35
N PRO A 85 0.93 -3.62 9.03
CA PRO A 85 -0.50 -3.65 9.28
C PRO A 85 -1.31 -3.70 7.98
N ALA A 86 -0.84 -3.04 6.92
CA ALA A 86 -1.49 -2.98 5.62
C ALA A 86 -1.44 -4.33 4.89
N LEU A 87 -0.27 -4.99 4.85
CA LEU A 87 -0.14 -6.31 4.23
C LEU A 87 -0.91 -7.38 5.01
N THR A 88 -1.00 -7.27 6.34
CA THR A 88 -1.78 -8.22 7.16
C THR A 88 -3.28 -7.88 7.25
N ASN A 89 -3.73 -6.77 6.67
CA ASN A 89 -5.13 -6.35 6.71
C ASN A 89 -5.96 -7.17 5.71
N ALA A 90 -6.85 -8.03 6.22
CA ALA A 90 -7.69 -8.91 5.39
C ALA A 90 -6.91 -9.75 4.35
N ARG A 91 -5.59 -9.86 4.53
CA ARG A 91 -4.57 -10.49 3.69
C ARG A 91 -3.55 -11.15 4.61
N GLY A 92 -2.70 -12.00 4.05
CA GLY A 92 -1.65 -12.67 4.82
C GLY A 92 -1.34 -14.06 4.28
N PRO A 93 -0.21 -14.65 4.74
CA PRO A 93 0.06 -16.06 4.50
C PRO A 93 -1.05 -16.92 5.13
N PRO A 94 -1.23 -18.17 4.66
CA PRO A 94 -2.24 -19.08 5.20
C PRO A 94 -2.16 -19.13 6.75
N GLY A 95 -3.24 -18.75 7.43
CA GLY A 95 -3.34 -18.76 8.90
C GLY A 95 -3.03 -17.45 9.63
N VAL A 96 -2.53 -16.39 8.98
CA VAL A 96 -2.21 -15.09 9.62
C VAL A 96 -3.19 -13.97 9.20
N ARG A 97 -4.22 -14.30 8.41
CA ARG A 97 -5.22 -13.34 7.94
C ARG A 97 -5.97 -12.72 9.13
N ARG A 98 -5.91 -11.40 9.26
CA ARG A 98 -6.65 -10.66 10.30
C ARG A 98 -8.00 -10.16 9.77
N GLU A 99 -8.89 -9.82 10.71
CA GLU A 99 -10.12 -9.09 10.42
C GLU A 99 -9.80 -7.79 9.68
N TRP A 100 -10.64 -7.43 8.72
CA TRP A 100 -10.47 -6.18 7.99
C TRP A 100 -10.70 -5.00 8.93
N GLU A 101 -9.67 -4.19 9.14
CA GLU A 101 -9.75 -2.97 9.92
C GLU A 101 -9.82 -1.76 8.99
N ARG A 102 -10.78 -0.88 9.27
CA ARG A 102 -10.88 0.41 8.59
C ARG A 102 -9.80 1.34 9.12
N GLY A 103 -9.01 1.94 8.23
CA GLY A 103 -8.01 2.94 8.62
C GLY A 103 -6.88 3.15 7.63
N MET A 104 -6.75 2.28 6.62
CA MET A 104 -5.65 2.33 5.64
C MET A 104 -6.19 2.40 4.20
N PRO A 105 -7.01 3.41 3.84
CA PRO A 105 -7.69 3.46 2.55
C PRO A 105 -6.74 3.53 1.34
N ILE A 106 -5.61 4.25 1.45
CA ILE A 106 -4.62 4.35 0.36
C ILE A 106 -3.91 2.99 0.22
N SER A 107 -3.47 2.41 1.33
CA SER A 107 -2.77 1.12 1.34
C SER A 107 -3.67 -0.01 0.82
N ASP A 108 -4.93 -0.08 1.29
CA ASP A 108 -5.90 -1.08 0.84
C ASP A 108 -6.18 -0.94 -0.67
N ALA A 109 -6.37 0.28 -1.16
CA ALA A 109 -6.60 0.53 -2.60
C ALA A 109 -5.36 0.21 -3.45
N PHE A 110 -4.16 0.50 -2.95
CA PHE A 110 -2.91 0.19 -3.63
C PHE A 110 -2.69 -1.32 -3.73
N LEU A 111 -2.83 -2.03 -2.61
CA LEU A 111 -2.67 -3.48 -2.56
C LEU A 111 -3.71 -4.21 -3.43
N LYS A 112 -4.96 -3.72 -3.43
CA LYS A 112 -6.02 -4.23 -4.32
C LYS A 112 -5.68 -4.03 -5.79
N PHE A 113 -5.09 -2.88 -6.13
CA PHE A 113 -4.63 -2.59 -7.47
C PHE A 113 -3.48 -3.52 -7.89
N GLU A 114 -2.51 -3.76 -7.02
CA GLU A 114 -1.40 -4.69 -7.29
C GLU A 114 -1.90 -6.12 -7.53
N ASP A 115 -2.87 -6.60 -6.75
CA ASP A 115 -3.50 -7.91 -7.00
C ASP A 115 -4.21 -7.94 -8.36
N GLU A 116 -4.98 -6.89 -8.70
CA GLU A 116 -5.64 -6.80 -9.99
C GLU A 116 -4.62 -6.77 -11.14
N ALA A 117 -3.51 -6.04 -10.99
CA ALA A 117 -2.42 -5.97 -11.94
C ALA A 117 -1.76 -7.33 -12.16
N PHE A 118 -1.50 -8.06 -11.07
CA PHE A 118 -0.93 -9.40 -11.14
C PHE A 118 -1.88 -10.41 -11.79
N HIS A 119 -3.15 -10.44 -11.36
CA HIS A 119 -4.16 -11.31 -11.96
C HIS A 119 -4.41 -10.97 -13.44
N ALA A 120 -4.46 -9.68 -13.79
CA ALA A 120 -4.59 -9.23 -15.17
C ALA A 120 -3.45 -9.75 -16.04
N ARG A 121 -2.22 -9.73 -15.52
CA ARG A 121 -1.05 -10.28 -16.20
C ARG A 121 -1.18 -11.79 -16.42
N GLN A 122 -1.69 -12.54 -15.44
CA GLN A 122 -1.88 -13.99 -15.56
C GLN A 122 -2.93 -14.38 -16.61
N ILE A 123 -4.05 -13.66 -16.64
CA ILE A 123 -5.15 -13.94 -17.58
C ILE A 123 -4.97 -13.27 -18.95
N GLY A 124 -3.88 -12.53 -19.17
CA GLY A 124 -3.62 -11.80 -20.41
C GLY A 124 -4.55 -10.59 -20.63
N LYS A 125 -5.13 -10.03 -19.57
CA LYS A 125 -5.93 -8.80 -19.64
C LYS A 125 -5.00 -7.63 -20.00
N THR A 126 -5.33 -6.91 -21.06
CA THR A 126 -4.45 -5.90 -21.64
C THR A 126 -4.59 -4.51 -21.03
N THR A 127 -5.64 -4.25 -20.24
CA THR A 127 -5.99 -2.89 -19.79
C THR A 127 -6.58 -2.89 -18.38
N LEU A 128 -6.10 -1.98 -17.52
CA LEU A 128 -6.61 -1.72 -16.16
C LEU A 128 -6.89 -0.24 -15.92
N THR A 129 -7.74 0.04 -14.93
CA THR A 129 -8.17 1.41 -14.59
C THR A 129 -7.94 1.71 -13.11
N PRO A 130 -6.92 2.52 -12.75
CA PRO A 130 -6.58 2.81 -11.34
C PRO A 130 -7.49 3.88 -10.70
N ARG A 131 -8.81 3.75 -10.86
CA ARG A 131 -9.80 4.75 -10.43
C ARG A 131 -9.94 4.85 -8.92
N GLU A 132 -9.98 3.70 -8.26
CA GLU A 132 -10.15 3.61 -6.81
C GLU A 132 -8.94 4.20 -6.10
N LEU A 133 -7.73 3.81 -6.50
CA LEU A 133 -6.49 4.34 -5.95
C LEU A 133 -6.37 5.86 -6.15
N LEU A 134 -6.64 6.37 -7.37
CA LEU A 134 -6.63 7.80 -7.62
C LEU A 134 -7.63 8.56 -6.72
N GLY A 135 -8.82 7.99 -6.49
CA GLY A 135 -9.82 8.58 -5.60
C GLY A 135 -9.34 8.66 -4.14
N GLN A 136 -8.69 7.61 -3.63
CA GLN A 136 -8.16 7.61 -2.26
C GLN A 136 -7.01 8.61 -2.08
N ILE A 137 -6.08 8.66 -3.04
CA ILE A 137 -4.98 9.64 -3.01
C ILE A 137 -5.55 11.06 -3.13
N GLY A 138 -6.53 11.28 -4.01
CA GLY A 138 -7.19 12.58 -4.19
C GLY A 138 -7.97 13.06 -2.97
N THR A 139 -8.51 12.13 -2.16
CA THR A 139 -9.16 12.46 -0.89
C THR A 139 -8.19 13.07 0.11
N LYS A 140 -6.91 12.63 0.12
CA LYS A 140 -5.87 13.17 1.00
C LYS A 140 -5.15 14.38 0.40
N TYR A 141 -4.99 14.41 -0.91
CA TYR A 141 -4.29 15.46 -1.64
C TYR A 141 -5.17 15.96 -2.79
N GLU A 142 -5.90 17.04 -2.55
CA GLU A 142 -6.92 17.58 -3.47
C GLU A 142 -6.37 17.90 -4.88
N GLN A 143 -5.06 18.15 -5.01
CA GLN A 143 -4.42 18.42 -6.30
C GLN A 143 -4.59 17.31 -7.33
N TYR A 144 -4.81 16.05 -6.90
CA TYR A 144 -5.02 14.91 -7.80
C TYR A 144 -6.48 14.72 -8.22
N LEU A 145 -7.44 15.43 -7.60
CA LEU A 145 -8.84 15.44 -8.02
C LEU A 145 -9.08 16.32 -9.25
N GLY A 146 -8.15 17.24 -9.53
CA GLY A 146 -8.17 18.06 -10.74
C GLY A 146 -7.74 17.28 -11.98
N TYR A 147 -8.23 17.68 -13.15
CA TYR A 147 -7.81 17.14 -14.45
C TYR A 147 -6.50 17.77 -14.97
N ARG A 148 -5.64 18.28 -14.08
CA ARG A 148 -4.35 18.90 -14.45
C ARG A 148 -3.25 17.84 -14.49
N GLN A 149 -2.22 18.08 -15.28
CA GLN A 149 -1.00 17.27 -15.21
C GLN A 149 -0.28 17.56 -13.88
N GLN A 150 0.34 16.53 -13.32
CA GLN A 150 1.06 16.58 -12.05
C GLN A 150 2.43 15.94 -12.19
N ASP A 151 3.31 16.18 -11.22
CA ASP A 151 4.62 15.55 -11.16
C ASP A 151 4.49 14.09 -10.66
N ALA A 152 5.04 13.15 -11.43
CA ALA A 152 5.02 11.73 -11.11
C ALA A 152 5.85 11.39 -9.86
N HIS A 153 6.94 12.13 -9.62
CA HIS A 153 7.80 11.96 -8.45
C HIS A 153 7.11 12.46 -7.18
N GLU A 154 6.40 13.60 -7.26
CA GLU A 154 5.59 14.10 -6.14
C GLU A 154 4.49 13.10 -5.78
N LEU A 155 3.78 12.56 -6.79
CA LEU A 155 2.79 11.52 -6.58
C LEU A 155 3.40 10.29 -5.89
N LEU A 156 4.55 9.81 -6.37
CA LEU A 156 5.23 8.66 -5.77
C LEU A 156 5.51 8.91 -4.28
N ARG A 157 6.01 10.11 -3.94
CA ARG A 157 6.29 10.46 -2.55
C ARG A 157 5.01 10.51 -1.72
N HIS A 158 3.96 11.17 -2.21
CA HIS A 158 2.66 11.26 -1.55
C HIS A 158 2.01 9.90 -1.32
N LEU A 159 2.14 8.98 -2.28
CA LEU A 159 1.63 7.61 -2.18
C LEU A 159 2.37 6.82 -1.09
N LEU A 160 3.71 6.76 -1.16
CA LEU A 160 4.52 6.01 -0.20
C LEU A 160 4.42 6.58 1.22
N ASP A 161 4.44 7.90 1.37
CA ASP A 161 4.23 8.56 2.66
C ASP A 161 2.79 8.39 3.17
N GLY A 162 1.81 8.41 2.26
CA GLY A 162 0.42 8.13 2.57
C GLY A 162 0.26 6.77 3.23
N MET A 163 0.77 5.72 2.60
CA MET A 163 0.74 4.36 3.13
C MET A 163 1.53 4.23 4.44
N ARG A 164 2.73 4.83 4.52
CA ARG A 164 3.54 4.80 5.74
C ARG A 164 2.83 5.46 6.92
N MET A 165 2.18 6.61 6.72
CA MET A 165 1.41 7.29 7.77
C MET A 165 0.23 6.44 8.22
N GLU A 166 -0.51 5.83 7.29
CA GLU A 166 -1.62 4.92 7.61
C GLU A 166 -1.16 3.76 8.49
N GLU A 167 -0.01 3.15 8.18
CA GLU A 167 0.58 2.11 9.03
C GLU A 167 0.99 2.63 10.41
N LEU A 168 1.59 3.82 10.48
CA LEU A 168 1.99 4.45 11.73
C LEU A 168 0.80 4.86 12.59
N ASP A 169 -0.34 5.22 12.02
CA ASP A 169 -1.55 5.57 12.77
C ASP A 169 -2.24 4.33 13.36
N VAL A 170 -2.12 3.19 12.66
CA VAL A 170 -2.70 1.90 13.09
C VAL A 170 -1.77 1.17 14.07
N CYS A 171 -0.45 1.32 13.96
CA CYS A 171 0.52 0.60 14.79
C CYS A 171 0.35 0.85 16.32
N PRO A 172 0.20 2.08 16.82
CA PRO A 172 -0.11 2.36 18.22
C PRO A 172 -1.45 1.76 18.65
N ARG A 173 -2.48 1.78 17.79
CA ARG A 173 -3.80 1.16 18.07
C ARG A 173 -3.71 -0.37 18.18
N ARG A 174 -2.76 -1.00 17.49
CA ARG A 174 -2.50 -2.44 17.52
C ARG A 174 -1.57 -2.87 18.67
N LEU A 175 -0.71 -1.97 19.16
CA LEU A 175 0.21 -2.20 20.28
C LEU A 175 -0.37 -1.82 21.65
N SER A 176 -1.46 -1.05 21.69
CA SER A 176 -2.05 -0.51 22.92
C SER A 176 -2.72 -1.49 23.89
N PRO A 177 -3.02 -2.77 23.58
CA PRO A 177 -3.37 -3.73 24.65
C PRO A 177 -2.16 -4.27 25.42
N LEU A 178 -0.93 -4.19 24.86
CA LEU A 178 0.25 -4.85 25.43
C LEU A 178 1.28 -3.91 26.06
N LEU A 179 1.19 -2.60 25.81
CA LEU A 179 2.20 -1.63 26.27
C LEU A 179 1.67 -0.54 27.23
N CYS A 180 0.37 -0.52 27.55
CA CYS A 180 -0.22 0.43 28.51
C CYS A 180 -0.42 -0.17 29.91
N SER A 181 0.57 -0.90 30.42
CA SER A 181 0.76 -1.03 31.87
C SER A 181 1.73 0.07 32.32
N PRO A 182 1.33 1.04 33.13
CA PRO A 182 2.26 2.02 33.68
C PRO A 182 3.33 1.28 34.49
N GLY A 183 4.59 1.61 34.23
CA GLY A 183 5.76 0.82 34.60
C GLY A 183 5.86 0.43 36.07
N SER A 184 6.22 -0.83 36.29
CA SER A 184 6.92 -1.27 37.49
C SER A 184 8.43 -1.13 37.23
N THR A 185 8.98 0.06 37.45
CA THR A 185 10.39 0.17 37.83
C THR A 185 10.47 -0.21 39.30
N ASP A 186 11.02 -1.39 39.52
CA ASP A 186 11.32 -2.00 40.81
C ASP A 186 12.55 -1.30 41.41
N ASP A 187 12.35 -0.49 42.44
CA ASP A 187 13.41 -0.06 43.36
C ASP A 187 13.06 -0.60 44.75
N GLN A 188 13.40 -1.86 45.00
CA GLN A 188 13.55 -2.38 46.35
C GLN A 188 14.95 -2.04 46.88
N GLU A 189 15.07 -0.91 47.58
CA GLU A 189 16.15 -0.72 48.53
C GLU A 189 15.65 -1.07 49.94
N THR A 190 16.29 -2.09 50.51
CA THR A 190 16.03 -2.70 51.80
C THR A 190 16.55 -1.83 52.94
N LYS A 191 15.67 -1.26 53.79
CA LYS A 191 15.97 -0.99 55.21
C LYS A 191 14.73 -1.19 56.08
N SER A 192 14.83 -2.15 57.00
CA SER A 192 13.87 -2.48 58.05
C SER A 192 14.10 -1.63 59.32
N PRO A 193 13.41 -1.86 60.46
CA PRO A 193 12.28 -1.07 60.95
C PRO A 193 12.60 -0.25 62.20
N THR A 194 11.85 0.83 62.50
CA THR A 194 11.82 1.38 63.87
C THR A 194 10.46 2.00 64.23
N ALA A 195 10.00 1.63 65.41
CA ALA A 195 8.68 1.87 65.99
C ALA A 195 8.31 3.35 66.20
N ARG A 196 7.01 3.67 66.07
CA ARG A 196 6.38 4.67 66.95
C ARG A 196 4.88 4.42 67.15
N LYS A 197 4.51 4.50 68.43
CA LYS A 197 3.23 4.22 69.08
C LYS A 197 2.06 5.05 68.52
N ASN A 198 0.93 4.39 68.22
CA ASN A 198 -0.37 5.07 68.12
C ASN A 198 -1.15 4.87 69.42
N LYS A 199 -1.44 5.99 70.09
CA LYS A 199 -2.23 6.08 71.32
C LYS A 199 -3.71 6.10 70.94
N ALA A 200 -4.45 5.07 71.36
CA ALA A 200 -5.89 4.97 71.21
C ALA A 200 -6.59 6.08 72.02
N THR A 201 -7.51 6.80 71.39
CA THR A 201 -8.49 7.65 72.07
C THR A 201 -9.83 6.93 71.97
N GLN A 202 -10.35 6.45 73.10
CA GLN A 202 -11.68 5.84 73.21
C GLN A 202 -12.77 6.92 73.19
N PRO A 203 -13.98 6.62 72.68
CA PRO A 203 -15.16 7.45 72.90
C PRO A 203 -15.81 7.11 74.25
N ARG A 204 -16.28 8.11 74.99
CA ARG A 204 -17.24 7.92 76.10
C ARG A 204 -18.57 8.54 75.71
N GLN A 205 -19.59 7.70 75.65
CA GLN A 205 -20.99 8.09 75.72
C GLN A 205 -21.41 8.25 77.19
N ALA A 206 -22.31 9.22 77.40
CA ALA A 206 -23.23 9.51 78.52
C ALA A 206 -23.07 10.96 78.98
#